data_AF-A0A9X9LRI9-F1
#
_entry.id   AF-A0A9X9LRI9-F1
#
_cell.length_a   1.000
_cell.length_b   1.000
_cell.length_c   1.000
_cell.angle_alpha   90.00
_cell.angle_beta   90.00
_cell.angle_gamma   90.00
#
_symmetry.space_group_name_H-M   'P 1'
#
loop_
_entity.id
_entity.type
_entity.pdbx_description
1 polymer ?
#
loop_
_entity_poly.entity_id
_entity_poly.type
_entity_poly.pdbx_seq_one_letter_code
_entity_poly.pdbx_strand_id
1 'polypeptide(L)'
;VEDKCGVCGGDNSHCRTIKGTFTRTPKKLGYLKMFDIPPGARHVLIQEDEASPHILAIKNQATGHYILNGKGEEAKSRTFIDLGVEWDYNIEDDIETLHTDGPLHDPVIVLIIPQDNDTHSSLTYKYIIHEDSAPTISSNNVIQEELDTFEWALKSWSQCSKPCGGG
;
A
#
# COMPACT_ATOMS: atom_id res chain seq x y z
N VAL A 1 -13.54 -2.09 22.86
CA VAL A 1 -12.39 -1.33 22.33
C VAL A 1 -11.61 -2.29 21.44
N GLU A 2 -11.30 -1.85 20.22
CA GLU A 2 -10.47 -2.60 19.27
C GLU A 2 -8.99 -2.39 19.62
N ASP A 3 -8.15 -3.41 19.44
CA ASP A 3 -6.71 -3.31 19.64
C ASP A 3 -6.01 -2.71 18.39
N LYS A 4 -4.69 -2.49 18.45
CA LYS A 4 -3.94 -1.92 17.32
C LYS A 4 -3.91 -2.83 16.07
N CYS A 5 -4.20 -4.12 16.26
CA CYS A 5 -4.24 -5.12 15.20
C CYS A 5 -5.58 -5.12 14.46
N GLY A 6 -6.59 -4.48 15.03
CA GLY A 6 -7.93 -4.46 14.50
C GLY A 6 -8.87 -5.51 15.10
N VAL A 7 -8.52 -6.06 16.26
CA VAL A 7 -9.26 -7.14 16.91
C VAL A 7 -10.05 -6.57 18.09
N CYS A 8 -11.37 -6.79 18.09
CA CYS A 8 -12.24 -6.36 19.18
C CYS A 8 -11.92 -7.14 20.47
N GLY A 9 -11.49 -6.43 21.53
CA GLY A 9 -11.04 -7.06 22.77
C GLY A 9 -9.72 -7.82 22.65
N GLY A 10 -8.95 -7.55 21.59
CA GLY A 10 -7.63 -8.14 21.38
C GLY A 10 -6.59 -7.63 22.38
N ASP A 11 -5.44 -8.30 22.40
CA ASP A 11 -4.32 -8.06 23.31
C ASP A 11 -3.09 -7.47 22.61
N ASN A 12 -3.20 -7.09 21.33
CA ASN A 12 -2.14 -6.58 20.47
C ASN A 12 -1.06 -7.60 20.06
N SER A 13 -1.29 -8.90 20.23
CA SER A 13 -0.28 -9.95 19.98
C SER A 13 -0.26 -10.49 18.55
N HIS A 14 -1.36 -10.39 17.79
CA HIS A 14 -1.52 -11.02 16.47
C HIS A 14 -1.19 -10.12 15.28
N CYS A 15 -0.47 -9.02 15.52
CA CYS A 15 -0.01 -8.13 14.46
C CYS A 15 1.40 -7.63 14.69
N ARG A 16 2.04 -7.24 13.60
CA ARG A 16 3.37 -6.66 13.61
C ARG A 16 3.41 -5.32 12.91
N THR A 17 4.37 -4.49 13.29
CA THR A 17 4.67 -3.24 12.61
C THR A 17 5.72 -3.49 11.54
N ILE A 18 5.41 -3.12 10.30
CA ILE A 18 6.37 -3.06 9.21
C ILE A 18 6.85 -1.62 9.09
N LYS A 19 8.17 -1.45 8.96
CA LYS A 19 8.80 -0.17 8.65
C LYS A 19 9.90 -0.40 7.63
N GLY A 20 10.04 0.51 6.69
CA GLY A 20 11.13 0.50 5.73
C GLY A 20 11.39 1.89 5.16
N THR A 21 12.50 2.01 4.45
CA THR A 21 12.85 3.19 3.68
C THR A 21 13.20 2.73 2.28
N PHE A 22 12.71 3.43 1.27
CA PHE A 22 12.94 3.10 -0.13
C PHE A 22 13.38 4.35 -0.89
N THR A 23 14.57 4.27 -1.48
CA THR A 23 15.18 5.39 -2.20
C THR A 23 15.34 5.02 -3.68
N ARG A 24 14.94 5.93 -4.57
CA ARG A 24 15.06 5.73 -6.01
C ARG A 24 15.20 7.05 -6.77
N THR A 25 16.08 7.04 -7.78
CA THR A 25 16.20 8.15 -8.75
C THR A 25 15.35 7.82 -9.98
N PRO A 26 14.41 8.70 -10.38
CA PRO A 26 13.72 8.59 -11.66
C PRO A 26 14.70 8.59 -12.83
N LYS A 27 14.41 7.84 -13.88
CA LYS A 27 15.23 7.83 -15.12
C LYS A 27 14.47 8.31 -16.35
N LYS A 28 13.16 8.44 -16.23
CA LYS A 28 12.21 8.75 -17.29
C LYS A 28 11.01 9.45 -16.68
N LEU A 29 10.36 10.26 -17.50
CA LEU A 29 9.09 10.91 -17.16
C LEU A 29 7.97 9.86 -16.98
N GLY A 30 7.04 10.17 -16.09
CA GLY A 30 5.88 9.33 -15.75
C GLY A 30 5.98 8.71 -14.36
N TYR A 31 4.87 8.13 -13.90
CA TYR A 31 4.78 7.54 -12.56
C TYR A 31 5.87 6.49 -12.32
N LEU A 32 6.67 6.69 -11.27
CA LEU A 32 7.67 5.74 -10.83
C LEU A 32 7.14 4.97 -9.62
N LYS A 33 7.10 3.64 -9.72
CA LYS A 33 6.73 2.78 -8.59
C LYS A 33 7.84 2.73 -7.53
N MET A 34 7.45 2.98 -6.29
CA MET A 34 8.31 2.87 -5.10
C MET A 34 8.10 1.50 -4.44
N PHE A 35 6.92 1.25 -3.87
CA PHE A 35 6.58 -0.01 -3.20
C PHE A 35 5.06 -0.22 -3.16
N ASP A 36 4.63 -1.40 -2.70
CA ASP A 36 3.22 -1.73 -2.49
C ASP A 36 2.91 -1.81 -0.99
N ILE A 37 1.69 -1.45 -0.61
CA ILE A 37 1.16 -1.67 0.74
C ILE A 37 -0.01 -2.67 0.63
N PRO A 38 0.05 -3.78 1.37
CA PRO A 38 -0.91 -4.87 1.24
C PRO A 38 -2.30 -4.53 1.83
N PRO A 39 -3.34 -5.29 1.44
CA PRO A 39 -4.63 -5.26 2.13
C PRO A 39 -4.48 -5.56 3.63
N GLY A 40 -5.38 -5.02 4.43
CA GLY A 40 -5.39 -5.19 5.88
C GLY A 40 -4.34 -4.34 6.62
N ALA A 41 -3.48 -3.60 5.91
CA ALA A 41 -2.58 -2.65 6.53
C ALA A 41 -3.37 -1.53 7.24
N ARG A 42 -2.94 -1.20 8.46
CA ARG A 42 -3.52 -0.20 9.36
C ARG A 42 -2.45 0.80 9.78
N HIS A 43 -2.88 1.99 10.18
CA HIS A 43 -1.98 3.09 10.58
C HIS A 43 -0.83 3.28 9.58
N VAL A 44 -1.20 3.36 8.30
CA VAL A 44 -0.28 3.55 7.20
C VAL A 44 0.23 4.98 7.24
N LEU A 45 1.54 5.13 7.37
CA LEU A 45 2.27 6.37 7.26
C LEU A 45 3.29 6.25 6.14
N ILE A 46 3.29 7.21 5.22
CA ILE A 46 4.30 7.37 4.18
C ILE A 46 4.81 8.80 4.31
N GLN A 47 6.12 8.97 4.38
CA GLN A 47 6.74 10.26 4.55
C GLN A 47 7.99 10.34 3.68
N GLU A 48 8.20 11.48 3.05
CA GLU A 48 9.46 11.80 2.40
C GLU A 48 10.54 12.15 3.45
N ASP A 49 11.75 11.58 3.29
CA ASP A 49 12.83 11.79 4.26
C ASP A 49 13.48 13.18 4.10
N GLU A 50 13.58 13.66 2.86
CA GLU A 50 14.16 14.95 2.49
C GLU A 50 13.35 15.54 1.34
N ALA A 51 13.03 16.83 1.41
CA ALA A 51 12.25 17.52 0.39
C ALA A 51 12.81 17.24 -1.02
N SER A 52 11.96 16.71 -1.89
CA SER A 52 12.29 16.50 -3.30
C SER A 52 11.27 17.22 -4.18
N PRO A 53 11.61 17.50 -5.46
CA PRO A 53 10.63 18.09 -6.36
C PRO A 53 9.58 17.06 -6.81
N HIS A 54 9.67 15.78 -6.40
CA HIS A 54 8.79 14.72 -6.89
C HIS A 54 7.50 14.65 -6.08
N ILE A 55 6.39 14.39 -6.77
CA ILE A 55 5.06 14.42 -6.13
C ILE A 55 4.63 13.01 -5.73
N LEU A 56 4.20 12.81 -4.47
CA LEU A 56 3.65 11.52 -4.02
C LEU A 56 2.30 11.25 -4.70
N ALA A 57 2.09 10.01 -5.15
CA ALA A 57 0.81 9.57 -5.70
C ALA A 57 0.48 8.15 -5.24
N ILE A 58 -0.81 7.91 -4.98
CA ILE A 58 -1.30 6.60 -4.54
C ILE A 58 -2.31 6.07 -5.53
N LYS A 59 -2.16 4.80 -5.89
CA LYS A 59 -3.05 4.11 -6.83
C LYS A 59 -3.53 2.79 -6.22
N ASN A 60 -4.82 2.55 -6.25
CA ASN A 60 -5.39 1.24 -5.94
C ASN A 60 -4.93 0.24 -7.02
N GLN A 61 -4.28 -0.84 -6.60
CA GLN A 61 -3.72 -1.84 -7.52
C GLN A 61 -4.81 -2.65 -8.23
N ALA A 62 -5.88 -3.00 -7.52
CA ALA A 62 -6.93 -3.89 -8.02
C ALA A 62 -7.79 -3.22 -9.11
N THR A 63 -8.13 -1.95 -8.93
CA THR A 63 -9.04 -1.19 -9.81
C THR A 63 -8.30 -0.24 -10.76
N GLY A 64 -7.06 0.12 -10.43
CA GLY A 64 -6.31 1.15 -11.13
C GLY A 64 -6.78 2.59 -10.83
N HIS A 65 -7.70 2.76 -9.87
CA HIS A 65 -8.15 4.08 -9.39
C HIS A 65 -7.00 4.83 -8.70
N TYR A 66 -6.89 6.14 -8.94
CA TYR A 66 -5.91 6.97 -8.24
C TYR A 66 -6.58 7.58 -7.01
N ILE A 67 -6.03 7.28 -5.84
CA ILE A 67 -6.49 7.77 -4.54
C ILE A 67 -5.90 9.16 -4.26
N LEU A 68 -4.64 9.39 -4.63
CA LEU A 68 -3.93 10.64 -4.40
C LEU A 68 -3.15 11.06 -5.64
N ASN A 69 -3.27 12.34 -6.01
CA ASN A 69 -2.46 13.04 -7.03
C ASN A 69 -2.41 12.29 -8.37
N GLY A 70 -3.55 11.75 -8.80
CA GLY A 70 -3.72 11.09 -10.08
C GLY A 70 -4.10 12.05 -11.20
N LYS A 71 -3.77 11.70 -12.46
CA LYS A 71 -4.37 12.32 -13.66
C LYS A 71 -4.21 13.85 -13.75
N GLY A 72 -3.11 14.40 -13.24
CA GLY A 72 -2.83 15.84 -13.31
C GLY A 72 -3.51 16.68 -12.22
N GLU A 73 -4.00 16.04 -11.16
CA GLU A 73 -4.43 16.74 -9.95
C GLU A 73 -3.26 17.51 -9.31
N GLU A 74 -3.55 18.70 -8.81
CA GLU A 74 -2.58 19.56 -8.12
C GLU A 74 -2.27 18.99 -6.72
N ALA A 75 -0.98 18.88 -6.41
CA ALA A 75 -0.50 18.45 -5.09
C ALA A 75 -0.70 19.59 -4.07
N LYS A 76 -1.60 19.36 -3.12
CA LYS A 76 -1.86 20.26 -1.99
C LYS A 76 -2.35 19.48 -0.78
N SER A 77 -1.98 19.95 0.42
CA SER A 77 -2.45 19.36 1.67
C SER A 77 -3.97 19.28 1.71
N ARG A 78 -4.50 18.10 2.04
CA ARG A 78 -5.94 17.84 2.15
C ARG A 78 -6.21 16.57 2.96
N THR A 79 -7.32 16.61 3.69
CA THR A 79 -7.96 15.43 4.26
C THR A 79 -9.15 15.04 3.39
N PHE A 80 -9.29 13.76 3.08
CA PHE A 80 -10.36 13.26 2.20
C PHE A 80 -10.67 11.79 2.48
N ILE A 81 -11.87 11.36 2.09
CA ILE A 81 -12.29 9.96 2.22
C ILE A 81 -12.28 9.33 0.83
N ASP A 82 -11.58 8.22 0.67
CA ASP A 82 -11.62 7.40 -0.54
C ASP A 82 -11.48 5.92 -0.16
N LEU A 83 -12.14 5.05 -0.91
CA LEU A 83 -12.21 3.60 -0.67
C LEU A 83 -12.60 3.21 0.78
N GLY A 84 -13.41 4.05 1.42
CA GLY A 84 -13.93 3.79 2.76
C GLY A 84 -12.99 4.15 3.91
N VAL A 85 -11.83 4.75 3.65
CA VAL A 85 -10.91 5.22 4.69
C VAL A 85 -10.62 6.71 4.52
N GLU A 86 -10.36 7.39 5.63
CA GLU A 86 -9.90 8.78 5.64
C GLU A 86 -8.38 8.82 5.42
N TRP A 87 -7.95 9.68 4.50
CA TRP A 87 -6.57 9.95 4.16
C TRP A 87 -6.26 11.38 4.56
N ASP A 88 -5.12 11.57 5.21
CA ASP A 88 -4.57 12.88 5.55
C ASP A 88 -3.25 13.06 4.79
N TYR A 89 -3.28 13.91 3.78
CA TYR A 89 -2.12 14.27 2.97
C TYR A 89 -1.66 15.68 3.35
N ASN A 90 -0.41 15.82 3.76
CA ASN A 90 0.16 17.09 4.16
C ASN A 90 1.50 17.35 3.46
N ILE A 91 1.74 18.61 3.14
CA ILE A 91 3.00 19.13 2.61
C ILE A 91 3.43 20.24 3.58
N GLU A 92 4.54 20.02 4.29
CA GLU A 92 5.12 20.97 5.23
C GLU A 92 6.62 21.08 4.95
N ASP A 93 7.14 22.29 4.78
CA ASP A 93 8.54 22.54 4.39
C ASP A 93 8.98 21.72 3.16
N ASP A 94 8.09 21.64 2.15
CA ASP A 94 8.25 20.84 0.94
C ASP A 94 8.42 19.31 1.17
N ILE A 95 8.14 18.83 2.38
CA ILE A 95 8.13 17.40 2.72
C ILE A 95 6.70 16.88 2.68
N GLU A 96 6.48 15.88 1.82
CA GLU A 96 5.18 15.21 1.69
C GLU A 96 4.98 14.09 2.71
N THR A 97 3.83 14.09 3.38
CA THR A 97 3.39 13.06 4.31
C THR A 97 1.98 12.61 3.97
N LEU A 98 1.73 11.30 4.01
CA LEU A 98 0.41 10.71 3.86
C LEU A 98 0.14 9.73 5.00
N HIS A 99 -0.99 9.90 5.67
CA HIS A 99 -1.45 9.04 6.75
C HIS A 99 -2.86 8.51 6.49
N THR A 100 -3.12 7.27 6.90
CA THR A 100 -4.48 6.74 7.08
C THR A 100 -4.50 5.72 8.21
N ASP A 101 -5.56 5.70 9.00
CA ASP A 101 -5.74 4.68 10.04
C ASP A 101 -6.10 3.31 9.45
N GLY A 102 -6.62 3.27 8.21
CA GLY A 102 -7.05 2.03 7.56
C GLY A 102 -8.24 1.37 8.27
N PRO A 103 -8.42 0.04 8.14
CA PRO A 103 -7.61 -0.89 7.35
C PRO A 103 -7.80 -0.67 5.84
N LEU A 104 -6.74 -0.90 5.05
CA LEU A 104 -6.87 -0.91 3.59
C LEU A 104 -7.64 -2.14 3.12
N HIS A 105 -8.67 -1.92 2.28
CA HIS A 105 -9.44 -3.02 1.69
C HIS A 105 -8.70 -3.73 0.55
N ASP A 106 -8.03 -2.94 -0.29
CA ASP A 106 -7.30 -3.39 -1.48
C ASP A 106 -5.81 -3.05 -1.34
N PRO A 107 -4.91 -3.72 -2.10
CA PRO A 107 -3.51 -3.30 -2.15
C PRO A 107 -3.41 -1.94 -2.83
N VAL A 108 -2.52 -1.09 -2.31
CA VAL A 108 -2.20 0.20 -2.91
C VAL A 108 -0.75 0.24 -3.36
N ILE A 109 -0.52 0.89 -4.50
CA ILE A 109 0.80 1.15 -5.06
C ILE A 109 1.19 2.56 -4.68
N VAL A 110 2.35 2.70 -4.03
CA VAL A 110 2.99 3.98 -3.75
C VAL A 110 3.85 4.35 -4.95
N LEU A 111 3.55 5.51 -5.50
CA LEU A 111 4.18 6.06 -6.69
C LEU A 111 4.76 7.44 -6.37
N ILE A 112 5.76 7.86 -7.14
CA ILE A 112 6.13 9.27 -7.26
C ILE A 112 5.93 9.72 -8.71
N ILE A 113 5.64 11.01 -8.89
CA ILE A 113 5.61 11.69 -10.19
C ILE A 113 6.87 12.54 -10.28
N PRO A 114 7.87 12.10 -11.08
CA PRO A 114 9.12 12.83 -11.26
C PRO A 114 8.89 14.18 -11.92
N GLN A 115 9.43 15.25 -11.32
CA GLN A 115 9.53 16.58 -11.93
C GLN A 115 10.89 16.82 -12.60
N ASP A 116 11.90 16.03 -12.24
CA ASP A 116 13.19 15.92 -12.91
C ASP A 116 13.64 14.45 -12.96
N ASN A 117 14.80 14.16 -13.56
CA ASN A 117 15.34 12.80 -13.70
C ASN A 117 16.67 12.58 -12.95
N ASP A 118 17.12 13.53 -12.14
CA ASP A 118 18.45 13.51 -11.53
C ASP A 118 18.38 13.56 -10.00
N THR A 119 17.27 14.05 -9.44
CA THR A 119 16.99 14.06 -8.01
C THR A 119 16.49 12.69 -7.57
N HIS A 120 16.92 12.23 -6.40
CA HIS A 120 16.41 10.99 -5.82
C HIS A 120 15.25 11.32 -4.87
N SER A 121 14.25 10.45 -4.80
CA SER A 121 13.26 10.47 -3.72
C SER A 121 13.61 9.38 -2.73
N SER A 122 13.52 9.69 -1.43
CA SER A 122 13.59 8.71 -0.35
C SER A 122 12.31 8.77 0.46
N LEU A 123 11.57 7.65 0.48
CA LEU A 123 10.32 7.55 1.23
C LEU A 123 10.49 6.54 2.37
N THR A 124 10.21 6.98 3.59
CA THR A 124 10.01 6.11 4.75
C THR A 124 8.54 5.76 4.88
N TYR A 125 8.25 4.48 5.15
CA TYR A 125 6.90 4.01 5.39
C TYR A 125 6.81 3.19 6.66
N LYS A 126 5.61 3.19 7.26
CA LYS A 126 5.27 2.39 8.43
C LYS A 126 3.80 1.97 8.35
N TYR A 127 3.50 0.73 8.69
CA TYR A 127 2.13 0.26 8.89
C TYR A 127 2.08 -0.91 9.86
N ILE A 128 0.89 -1.21 10.38
CA ILE A 128 0.60 -2.39 11.20
C ILE A 128 -0.21 -3.37 10.34
N ILE A 129 0.10 -4.66 10.43
CA ILE A 129 -0.64 -5.69 9.71
C ILE A 129 -0.75 -6.95 10.57
N HIS A 130 -1.90 -7.62 10.45
CA HIS A 130 -2.12 -8.93 11.07
C HIS A 130 -1.10 -9.95 10.55
N GLU A 131 -0.60 -10.83 11.40
CA GLU A 131 0.48 -11.76 11.05
C GLU A 131 0.13 -12.65 9.84
N ASP A 132 -1.12 -13.15 9.79
CA ASP A 132 -1.61 -13.99 8.68
C ASP A 132 -1.69 -13.26 7.32
N SER A 133 -1.78 -11.93 7.33
CA SER A 133 -1.86 -11.10 6.12
C SER A 133 -0.53 -10.44 5.79
N ALA A 134 0.46 -10.56 6.68
CA ALA A 134 1.71 -9.89 6.52
C ALA A 134 2.50 -10.56 5.39
N PRO A 135 3.10 -9.78 4.46
CA PRO A 135 3.93 -10.37 3.41
C PRO A 135 5.08 -11.16 4.05
N THR A 136 5.44 -12.33 3.51
CA THR A 136 6.61 -13.09 3.97
C THR A 136 7.87 -12.30 3.60
N ILE A 137 8.24 -11.32 4.44
CA ILE A 137 9.42 -10.48 4.22
C ILE A 137 10.66 -11.37 4.36
N SER A 138 11.15 -11.89 3.24
CA SER A 138 12.58 -12.15 3.10
C SER A 138 13.24 -10.80 2.94
N SER A 139 13.71 -10.22 4.03
CA SER A 139 14.62 -9.09 3.98
C SER A 139 15.84 -9.53 3.18
N ASN A 140 15.94 -9.10 1.92
CA ASN A 140 17.19 -8.78 1.23
C ASN A 140 16.87 -8.23 -0.16
N ASN A 141 17.45 -7.06 -0.45
CA ASN A 141 17.62 -6.55 -1.80
C ASN A 141 18.22 -7.63 -2.70
N VAL A 142 17.40 -8.34 -3.47
CA VAL A 142 17.84 -9.14 -4.61
C VAL A 142 16.77 -9.01 -5.69
N ILE A 143 17.19 -8.52 -6.84
CA ILE A 143 16.45 -8.67 -8.09
C ILE A 143 16.26 -10.16 -8.29
N GLN A 144 15.04 -10.67 -8.08
CA GLN A 144 14.69 -11.98 -8.58
C GLN A 144 13.24 -11.98 -9.06
N GLU A 145 13.17 -12.17 -10.37
CA GLU A 145 11.99 -12.30 -11.21
C GLU A 145 11.15 -13.49 -10.74
N GLU A 146 9.82 -13.26 -10.69
CA GLU A 146 8.75 -14.28 -10.59
C GLU A 146 8.74 -15.17 -9.34
N LEU A 147 7.60 -15.85 -9.11
CA LEU A 147 7.24 -16.78 -8.02
C LEU A 147 6.62 -16.08 -6.78
N ASP A 148 5.34 -16.19 -6.44
CA ASP A 148 4.25 -17.05 -6.89
C ASP A 148 2.94 -16.24 -6.84
N THR A 149 2.46 -15.76 -7.99
CA THR A 149 1.09 -15.24 -8.08
C THR A 149 0.15 -16.42 -8.30
N PHE A 150 -0.51 -16.88 -7.23
CA PHE A 150 -1.61 -17.82 -7.37
C PHE A 150 -2.85 -17.07 -7.84
N GLU A 151 -3.26 -17.32 -9.08
CA GLU A 151 -4.48 -16.75 -9.66
C GLU A 151 -5.68 -17.67 -9.37
N TRP A 152 -6.70 -17.15 -8.68
CA TRP A 152 -7.94 -17.89 -8.43
C TRP A 152 -8.85 -17.76 -9.65
N ALA A 153 -8.87 -18.80 -10.50
CA ALA A 153 -9.88 -18.93 -11.54
C ALA A 153 -11.10 -19.68 -10.99
N LEU A 154 -12.29 -19.07 -11.09
CA LEU A 154 -13.56 -19.78 -10.89
C LEU A 154 -13.73 -20.83 -11.98
N LYS A 155 -13.31 -22.07 -11.71
CA LYS A 155 -13.59 -23.20 -12.60
C LYS A 155 -15.03 -23.66 -12.38
N SER A 156 -15.73 -23.98 -13.47
CA SER A 156 -17.07 -24.57 -13.41
C SER A 156 -17.05 -25.81 -12.52
N TRP A 157 -18.01 -25.92 -11.61
CA TRP A 157 -18.17 -27.07 -10.73
C TRP A 157 -18.27 -28.36 -11.57
N SER A 158 -17.42 -29.35 -11.29
CA SER A 158 -17.62 -30.69 -11.82
C SER A 158 -18.83 -31.33 -11.14
N GLN A 159 -19.49 -32.27 -11.83
CA GLN A 159 -20.57 -33.04 -11.20
C GLN A 159 -20.02 -33.83 -10.01
N CYS A 160 -20.71 -33.73 -8.87
CA CYS A 160 -20.36 -34.44 -7.66
C CYS A 160 -20.35 -35.95 -7.93
N SER A 161 -19.23 -36.62 -7.62
CA SER A 161 -19.03 -38.05 -7.86
C SER A 161 -19.74 -38.95 -6.83
N LYS A 162 -20.47 -38.36 -5.88
CA LYS A 162 -21.17 -39.08 -4.82
C LYS A 162 -22.65 -38.67 -4.81
N PRO A 163 -23.60 -39.62 -4.87
CA PRO A 163 -24.98 -39.32 -4.56
C PRO A 163 -25.07 -38.91 -3.09
N CYS A 164 -25.82 -37.85 -2.78
CA CYS A 164 -26.10 -37.45 -1.42
C CYS A 164 -26.78 -38.60 -0.66
N GLY A 165 -26.19 -38.98 0.47
CA GLY A 165 -26.76 -39.98 1.37
C GLY A 165 -28.06 -39.43 1.96
N GLY A 166 -29.18 -40.07 1.65
CA GLY A 166 -30.47 -39.73 2.23
C GLY A 166 -30.58 -40.25 3.66
N GLY A 167 -30.97 -39.36 4.58
CA GLY A 167 -31.48 -39.69 5.92
C GLY A 167 -30.42 -39.77 7.00
#